data_AF-A0A803T0V9-F1
#
_entry.id   AF-A0A803T0V9-F1
#
_cell.length_a   1.000
_cell.length_b   1.000
_cell.length_c   1.000
_cell.angle_alpha   90.00
_cell.angle_beta   90.00
_cell.angle_gamma   90.00
#
_symmetry.space_group_name_H-M   'P 1'
#
loop_
_entity.id
_entity.type
_entity.pdbx_description
1 polymer ?
#
loop_
_entity_poly.entity_id
_entity_poly.type
_entity_poly.pdbx_seq_one_letter_code
_entity_poly.pdbx_strand_id
1 'polypeptide(L)'
;MSAKAISEQTGKEFLYKYICTSSAIQNRFKYARVTPDTDWDRLIQDHPWLLTERLVVKPDQLIKRRGKLGLVGVNLDLDQVKTWLKPRLGLETTIAKAKGILKNFLIEPFVPHKQAEEFYVCIYAAREGDYVLFYHEGGVDVGDVDAKAQKLLVRVDEKLHESDIKKHLLLHAPKDKQDILASFISGLFNLYEDLYFTYLEINPLVVTVNGVYVLDLAAKIDATADYICKVKWGDVDFPPPFGREAYPEEAYIADLDAKSGASLKLTILNPKGRIWTMVAGGGASVVYSDTICDLGGVNELANYGEYSGAPSEQQTYDYAKTILSLMTREKHPEGKILIIGGSIANFTNVAATFKGIVRAIKDYQGPLKEHEVRIFVRRGGPNYQEGLRVMGEVGKTTGIPIHVFGTETHMTAIVGMALGHRPIPNQPPTAAHTANFLLNASGSSSTPGPSRTASFSECRPDDLAPAKKAKQTVRSGHSGTWVLSHSGHFHSRSPFPLPH
;
A
#
# COMPACT_ATOMS: atom_id res chain seq x y z
N MET A 1 -4.23 -5.59 2.96
CA MET A 1 -4.38 -4.33 3.72
C MET A 1 -3.38 -3.34 3.16
N SER A 2 -3.79 -2.16 2.73
CA SER A 2 -2.84 -1.20 2.14
C SER A 2 -3.27 0.23 2.40
N ALA A 3 -2.41 0.97 3.09
CA ALA A 3 -2.43 2.43 3.09
C ALA A 3 -2.21 2.94 1.66
N LYS A 4 -3.17 3.71 1.14
CA LYS A 4 -3.10 4.33 -0.19
C LYS A 4 -3.00 5.84 -0.06
N ALA A 5 -2.14 6.44 -0.88
CA ALA A 5 -2.01 7.89 -0.94
C ALA A 5 -3.26 8.50 -1.59
N ILE A 6 -3.65 9.68 -1.10
CA ILE A 6 -4.69 10.51 -1.68
C ILE A 6 -4.09 11.82 -2.19
N SER A 7 -4.78 12.46 -3.13
CA SER A 7 -4.37 13.77 -3.64
C SER A 7 -4.40 14.83 -2.54
N GLU A 8 -3.63 15.92 -2.72
CA GLU A 8 -3.68 17.06 -1.80
C GLU A 8 -5.08 17.66 -1.72
N GLN A 9 -5.76 17.78 -2.88
CA GLN A 9 -7.14 18.24 -2.94
C GLN A 9 -8.06 17.37 -2.08
N THR A 10 -8.01 16.04 -2.23
CA THR A 10 -8.84 15.11 -1.45
C THR A 10 -8.57 15.22 0.04
N GLY A 11 -7.30 15.29 0.45
CA GLY A 11 -6.95 15.41 1.87
C GLY A 11 -7.39 16.74 2.48
N LYS A 12 -7.28 17.85 1.73
CA LYS A 12 -7.81 19.16 2.14
C LYS A 12 -9.33 19.18 2.20
N GLU A 13 -10.01 18.54 1.26
CA GLU A 13 -11.46 18.41 1.27
C GLU A 13 -11.95 17.67 2.53
N PHE A 14 -11.30 16.55 2.87
CA PHE A 14 -11.58 15.83 4.12
C PHE A 14 -11.33 16.70 5.35
N LEU A 15 -10.19 17.40 5.38
CA LEU A 15 -9.87 18.32 6.47
C LEU A 15 -10.96 19.38 6.62
N TYR A 16 -11.33 20.09 5.56
CA TYR A 16 -12.32 21.17 5.64
C TYR A 16 -13.74 20.71 5.95
N LYS A 17 -14.11 19.48 5.58
CA LYS A 17 -15.43 18.91 5.91
C LYS A 17 -15.53 18.45 7.35
N TYR A 18 -14.49 17.81 7.88
CA TYR A 18 -14.62 17.00 9.09
C TYR A 18 -13.78 17.45 10.28
N ILE A 19 -12.84 18.39 10.11
CA ILE A 19 -12.01 18.81 11.25
C ILE A 19 -12.85 19.61 12.26
N CYS A 20 -12.81 19.15 13.50
CA CYS A 20 -13.41 19.82 14.65
C CYS A 20 -12.31 20.46 15.49
N THR A 21 -12.16 21.78 15.38
CA THR A 21 -11.19 22.57 16.14
C THR A 21 -11.81 23.93 16.47
N SER A 22 -11.41 24.53 17.60
CA SER A 22 -11.77 25.92 17.91
C SER A 22 -10.92 26.93 17.12
N SER A 23 -9.85 26.46 16.47
CA SER A 23 -8.99 27.26 15.61
C SER A 23 -9.72 27.69 14.35
N ALA A 24 -9.67 28.98 14.02
CA ALA A 24 -10.21 29.50 12.78
C ALA A 24 -9.37 28.98 11.59
N ILE A 25 -9.94 28.03 10.83
CA ILE A 25 -9.33 27.54 9.59
C ILE A 25 -9.76 28.45 8.44
N GLN A 26 -8.78 29.08 7.84
CA GLN A 26 -8.95 30.03 6.76
C GLN A 26 -8.93 29.33 5.40
N ASN A 27 -9.43 29.99 4.36
CA ASN A 27 -9.47 29.48 2.98
C ASN A 27 -10.16 28.11 2.80
N ARG A 28 -11.10 27.76 3.69
CA ARG A 28 -11.90 26.53 3.54
C ARG A 28 -12.55 26.48 2.16
N PHE A 29 -12.35 25.37 1.46
CA PHE A 29 -12.85 25.10 0.10
C PHE A 29 -12.41 26.10 -0.98
N LYS A 30 -11.42 26.96 -0.71
CA LYS A 30 -10.81 27.82 -1.74
C LYS A 30 -9.68 27.09 -2.46
N TYR A 31 -10.06 26.13 -3.28
CA TYR A 31 -9.17 25.48 -4.23
C TYR A 31 -9.89 25.25 -5.56
N ALA A 32 -9.16 25.31 -6.66
CA ALA A 32 -9.68 25.06 -8.00
C ALA A 32 -8.78 24.05 -8.72
N ARG A 33 -9.39 22.99 -9.27
CA ARG A 33 -8.69 21.93 -9.99
C ARG A 33 -8.56 22.30 -11.46
N VAL A 34 -7.38 22.12 -12.04
CA VAL A 34 -7.12 22.35 -13.46
C VAL A 34 -6.50 21.10 -14.10
N THR A 35 -7.09 20.69 -15.21
CA THR A 35 -6.70 19.59 -16.10
C THR A 35 -6.61 20.11 -17.54
N PRO A 36 -6.07 19.33 -18.51
CA PRO A 36 -6.03 19.74 -19.92
C PRO A 36 -7.40 20.10 -20.52
N ASP A 37 -8.47 19.49 -20.02
CA ASP A 37 -9.84 19.65 -20.52
C ASP A 37 -10.66 20.70 -19.74
N THR A 38 -10.00 21.50 -18.88
CA THR A 38 -10.70 22.48 -18.05
C THR A 38 -11.24 23.65 -18.88
N ASP A 39 -12.55 23.88 -18.76
CA ASP A 39 -13.22 25.09 -19.20
C ASP A 39 -12.95 26.22 -18.18
N TRP A 40 -12.17 27.21 -18.59
CA TRP A 40 -11.78 28.33 -17.74
C TRP A 40 -12.96 29.24 -17.38
N ASP A 41 -13.93 29.41 -18.27
CA ASP A 41 -15.07 30.30 -18.02
C ASP A 41 -15.96 29.69 -16.94
N ARG A 42 -16.21 28.38 -17.03
CA ARG A 42 -16.90 27.63 -15.97
C ARG A 42 -16.12 27.63 -14.66
N LEU A 43 -14.81 27.41 -14.70
CA LEU A 43 -13.97 27.40 -13.49
C LEU A 43 -14.06 28.74 -12.74
N ILE A 44 -14.09 29.86 -13.47
CA ILE A 44 -14.23 31.21 -12.89
C ILE A 44 -15.64 31.41 -12.29
N GLN A 45 -16.69 30.89 -12.93
CA GLN A 45 -18.05 30.94 -12.39
C GLN A 45 -18.17 30.14 -11.08
N ASP A 46 -17.59 28.94 -11.05
CA ASP A 46 -17.60 28.06 -9.89
C ASP A 46 -16.70 28.60 -8.75
N HIS A 47 -15.64 29.33 -9.10
CA HIS A 47 -14.65 29.88 -8.16
C HIS A 47 -14.34 31.37 -8.40
N PRO A 48 -15.27 32.31 -8.09
CA PRO A 48 -15.10 33.74 -8.40
C PRO A 48 -13.89 34.40 -7.73
N TRP A 49 -13.42 33.86 -6.61
CA TRP A 49 -12.24 34.36 -5.87
C TRP A 49 -10.94 34.29 -6.68
N LEU A 50 -10.90 33.48 -7.76
CA LEU A 50 -9.78 33.42 -8.70
C LEU A 50 -9.47 34.77 -9.35
N LEU A 51 -10.46 35.66 -9.48
CA LEU A 51 -10.30 36.98 -10.11
C LEU A 51 -9.83 38.07 -9.12
N THR A 52 -10.08 37.88 -7.83
CA THR A 52 -9.89 38.93 -6.82
C THR A 52 -8.64 38.73 -5.98
N GLU A 53 -8.18 37.48 -5.84
CA GLU A 53 -7.07 37.12 -4.96
C GLU A 53 -5.80 36.84 -5.76
N ARG A 54 -4.63 37.06 -5.14
CA ARG A 54 -3.38 36.50 -5.65
C ARG A 54 -3.39 35.00 -5.39
N LEU A 55 -2.73 34.23 -6.25
CA LEU A 55 -2.87 32.78 -6.37
C LEU A 55 -1.52 32.08 -6.26
N VAL A 56 -1.59 30.81 -5.87
CA VAL A 56 -0.54 29.81 -5.97
C VAL A 56 -1.05 28.69 -6.87
N VAL A 57 -0.20 28.16 -7.74
CA VAL A 57 -0.51 27.02 -8.62
C VAL A 57 0.57 25.96 -8.52
N LYS A 58 0.17 24.69 -8.39
CA LYS A 58 1.10 23.56 -8.23
C LYS A 58 0.48 22.25 -8.73
N PRO A 59 1.27 21.28 -9.20
CA PRO A 59 0.73 19.98 -9.61
C PRO A 59 0.30 19.17 -8.38
N ASP A 60 -0.82 18.47 -8.52
CA ASP A 60 -1.37 17.56 -7.50
C ASP A 60 -1.43 16.13 -8.06
N GLN A 61 -0.25 15.50 -8.07
CA GLN A 61 -0.02 14.15 -8.60
C GLN A 61 0.96 13.37 -7.72
N LEU A 62 0.86 13.54 -6.39
CA LEU A 62 1.76 12.91 -5.39
C LEU A 62 3.25 13.26 -5.56
N ILE A 63 3.55 14.42 -6.17
CA ILE A 63 4.92 14.92 -6.33
C ILE A 63 5.34 15.60 -5.03
N LYS A 64 6.42 15.12 -4.42
CA LYS A 64 7.04 15.73 -3.25
C LYS A 64 8.04 16.82 -3.65
N ARG A 65 8.30 17.76 -2.74
CA ARG A 65 9.30 18.84 -2.90
C ARG A 65 9.10 19.72 -4.14
N ARG A 66 7.83 19.97 -4.52
CA ARG A 66 7.44 20.76 -5.71
C ARG A 66 8.11 22.13 -5.78
N GLY A 67 8.26 22.82 -4.64
CA GLY A 67 8.93 24.13 -4.58
C GLY A 67 10.38 24.07 -5.05
N LYS A 68 11.17 23.08 -4.59
CA LYS A 68 12.56 22.87 -5.01
C LYS A 68 12.71 22.42 -6.46
N LEU A 69 11.64 21.86 -7.04
CA LEU A 69 11.58 21.44 -8.43
C LEU A 69 11.12 22.57 -9.38
N GLY A 70 10.83 23.77 -8.86
CA GLY A 70 10.29 24.88 -9.69
C GLY A 70 8.88 24.60 -10.23
N LEU A 71 8.14 23.70 -9.58
CA LEU A 71 6.77 23.30 -9.94
C LEU A 71 5.70 24.03 -9.12
N VAL A 72 6.03 25.19 -8.55
CA VAL A 72 5.07 26.02 -7.81
C VAL A 72 5.15 27.46 -8.35
N GLY A 73 4.06 27.93 -8.94
CA GLY A 73 3.87 29.35 -9.25
C GLY A 73 3.31 30.05 -8.01
N VAL A 74 3.97 31.10 -7.53
CA VAL A 74 3.64 31.76 -6.25
C VAL A 74 3.28 33.22 -6.49
N ASN A 75 2.25 33.70 -5.81
CA ASN A 75 1.79 35.09 -5.84
C ASN A 75 1.56 35.57 -7.29
N LEU A 76 0.67 34.89 -8.00
CA LEU A 76 0.28 35.18 -9.39
C LEU A 76 -1.17 35.69 -9.46
N ASP A 77 -1.55 36.48 -10.45
CA ASP A 77 -2.97 36.62 -10.81
C ASP A 77 -3.41 35.48 -11.75
N LEU A 78 -4.70 35.41 -12.08
CA LEU A 78 -5.25 34.34 -12.90
C LEU A 78 -4.61 34.25 -14.30
N ASP A 79 -4.33 35.38 -14.94
CA ASP A 79 -3.71 35.40 -16.27
C ASP A 79 -2.25 34.95 -16.23
N GLN A 80 -1.54 35.33 -15.17
CA GLN A 80 -0.20 34.81 -14.88
C GLN A 80 -0.24 33.31 -14.59
N VAL A 81 -1.24 32.79 -13.89
CA VAL A 81 -1.42 31.34 -13.68
C VAL A 81 -1.66 30.61 -15.01
N LYS A 82 -2.55 31.11 -15.88
CA LYS A 82 -2.78 30.54 -17.23
C LYS A 82 -1.48 30.51 -18.04
N THR A 83 -0.72 31.61 -18.01
CA THR A 83 0.58 31.72 -18.68
C THR A 83 1.60 30.74 -18.11
N TRP A 84 1.63 30.58 -16.78
CA TRP A 84 2.52 29.64 -16.09
C TRP A 84 2.19 28.18 -16.40
N LEU A 85 0.91 27.84 -16.59
CA LEU A 85 0.47 26.49 -16.94
C LEU A 85 0.75 26.12 -18.40
N LYS A 86 0.73 27.07 -19.34
CA LYS A 86 0.89 26.81 -20.78
C LYS A 86 2.12 25.95 -21.15
N PRO A 87 3.34 26.17 -20.61
CA PRO A 87 4.50 25.32 -20.88
C PRO A 87 4.62 24.11 -19.93
N ARG A 88 3.57 23.72 -19.20
CA ARG A 88 3.63 22.65 -18.18
C ARG A 88 2.46 21.67 -18.28
N LEU A 89 1.24 22.17 -18.37
CA LEU A 89 0.01 21.39 -18.43
C LEU A 89 -0.02 20.54 -19.70
N GLY A 90 -0.23 19.23 -19.54
CA GLY A 90 -0.25 18.26 -20.62
C GLY A 90 1.14 17.85 -21.15
N LEU A 91 2.23 18.34 -20.56
CA LEU A 91 3.59 18.03 -21.00
C LEU A 91 4.26 16.99 -20.10
N GLU A 92 5.13 16.17 -20.71
CA GLU A 92 5.96 15.20 -20.00
C GLU A 92 7.03 15.92 -19.17
N THR A 93 7.20 15.50 -17.92
CA THR A 93 8.23 15.98 -17.00
C THR A 93 8.94 14.80 -16.37
N THR A 94 10.26 14.91 -16.23
CA THR A 94 11.06 13.93 -15.50
C THR A 94 11.33 14.42 -14.09
N ILE A 95 10.96 13.62 -13.09
CA ILE A 95 11.21 13.90 -11.67
C ILE A 95 11.98 12.71 -11.10
N ALA A 96 13.23 12.94 -10.73
CA ALA A 96 14.18 11.87 -10.38
C ALA A 96 14.24 10.79 -11.49
N LYS A 97 13.77 9.57 -11.21
CA LYS A 97 13.74 8.44 -12.17
C LYS A 97 12.39 8.29 -12.87
N ALA A 98 11.35 9.01 -12.44
CA ALA A 98 10.00 8.88 -12.97
C ALA A 98 9.76 9.89 -14.09
N LYS A 99 9.21 9.43 -15.22
CA LYS A 99 8.73 10.28 -16.32
C LYS A 99 7.21 10.23 -16.36
N GLY A 100 6.55 11.37 -16.35
CA GLY A 100 5.09 11.42 -16.39
C GLY A 100 4.56 12.76 -16.89
N ILE A 101 3.29 12.76 -17.31
CA ILE A 101 2.61 13.95 -17.80
C ILE A 101 2.02 14.74 -16.61
N LEU A 102 2.29 16.05 -16.58
CA LEU A 102 1.64 16.97 -15.64
C LEU A 102 0.23 17.32 -16.14
N LYS A 103 -0.78 16.62 -15.62
CA LYS A 103 -2.18 16.69 -16.07
C LYS A 103 -3.17 17.13 -15.00
N ASN A 104 -2.71 17.34 -13.77
CA ASN A 104 -3.57 17.77 -12.67
C ASN A 104 -2.87 18.82 -11.82
N PHE A 105 -3.46 20.00 -11.75
CA PHE A 105 -2.97 21.13 -10.96
C PHE A 105 -4.02 21.62 -9.98
N LEU A 106 -3.55 22.18 -8.88
CA LEU A 106 -4.34 22.81 -7.84
C LEU A 106 -3.99 24.30 -7.80
N ILE A 107 -5.00 25.15 -7.90
CA ILE A 107 -4.91 26.60 -7.71
C ILE A 107 -5.52 26.93 -6.35
N GLU A 108 -4.82 27.73 -5.54
CA GLU A 108 -5.25 28.16 -4.21
C GLU A 108 -4.87 29.62 -3.99
N PRO A 109 -5.51 30.34 -3.05
CA PRO A 109 -5.08 31.69 -2.70
C PRO A 109 -3.66 31.74 -2.18
N PHE A 110 -2.89 32.73 -2.63
CA PHE A 110 -1.63 33.11 -2.03
C PHE A 110 -1.90 33.72 -0.65
N VAL A 111 -1.18 33.21 0.35
CA VAL A 111 -1.24 33.70 1.72
C VAL A 111 0.06 34.47 1.98
N PRO A 112 0.04 35.81 2.13
CA PRO A 112 1.21 36.55 2.57
C PRO A 112 1.56 36.18 4.01
N HIS A 113 2.78 35.71 4.26
CA HIS A 113 3.24 35.31 5.58
C HIS A 113 4.78 35.41 5.70
N LYS A 114 5.28 35.39 6.92
CA LYS A 114 6.72 35.32 7.24
C LYS A 114 7.14 33.89 7.56
N GLN A 115 8.44 33.59 7.45
CA GLN A 115 8.99 32.27 7.82
C GLN A 115 8.64 31.84 9.25
N ALA A 116 8.63 32.78 10.21
CA ALA A 116 8.25 32.53 11.61
C ALA A 116 6.75 32.20 11.81
N GLU A 117 5.97 32.21 10.73
CA GLU A 117 4.56 31.81 10.70
C GLU A 117 4.37 30.44 10.05
N GLU A 118 5.43 29.84 9.49
CA GLU A 118 5.43 28.49 8.93
C GLU A 118 5.80 27.45 9.99
N PHE A 119 4.94 26.45 10.16
CA PHE A 119 5.10 25.33 11.06
C PHE A 119 5.05 24.01 10.28
N TYR A 120 5.54 22.94 10.89
CA TYR A 120 5.44 21.59 10.38
C TYR A 120 4.61 20.74 11.33
N VAL A 121 3.66 19.97 10.79
CA VAL A 121 2.93 18.94 11.53
C VAL A 121 2.89 17.65 10.71
N CYS A 122 3.18 16.52 11.36
CA CYS A 122 2.98 15.21 10.74
C CYS A 122 2.42 14.21 11.76
N ILE A 123 1.52 13.35 11.31
CA ILE A 123 0.98 12.24 12.07
C ILE A 123 1.20 10.97 11.25
N TYR A 124 1.75 9.91 11.85
CA TYR A 124 1.92 8.63 11.17
C TYR A 124 1.74 7.44 12.11
N ALA A 125 1.19 6.36 11.55
CA ALA A 125 0.93 5.12 12.27
C ALA A 125 2.20 4.28 12.44
N ALA A 126 2.35 3.72 13.63
CA ALA A 126 3.28 2.66 13.97
C ALA A 126 2.52 1.51 14.65
N ARG A 127 3.22 0.42 14.98
CA ARG A 127 2.57 -0.75 15.61
C ARG A 127 2.03 -0.42 17.00
N GLU A 128 2.76 0.40 17.73
CA GLU A 128 2.52 0.78 19.12
C GLU A 128 1.53 1.94 19.29
N GLY A 129 1.13 2.60 18.20
CA GLY A 129 0.28 3.78 18.19
C GLY A 129 0.65 4.77 17.09
N ASP A 130 0.28 6.02 17.26
CA ASP A 130 0.46 7.08 16.27
C ASP A 130 1.43 8.16 16.78
N TYR A 131 2.45 8.45 15.99
CA TYR A 131 3.40 9.52 16.30
C TYR A 131 2.90 10.85 15.77
N VAL A 132 2.87 11.86 16.62
CA VAL A 132 2.61 13.26 16.28
C VAL A 132 3.93 14.02 16.33
N LEU A 133 4.30 14.62 15.19
CA LEU A 133 5.51 15.40 14.99
C LEU A 133 5.15 16.87 14.86
N PHE A 134 5.95 17.73 15.50
CA PHE A 134 5.85 19.18 15.35
C PHE A 134 7.23 19.82 15.22
N TYR A 135 7.37 20.78 14.30
CA TYR A 135 8.57 21.63 14.23
C TYR A 135 8.17 23.08 13.94
N HIS A 136 8.85 24.01 14.63
CA HIS A 136 8.48 25.43 14.64
C HIS A 136 9.03 26.23 13.46
N GLU A 137 9.94 25.66 12.67
CA GLU A 137 10.46 26.24 11.43
C GLU A 137 10.06 25.35 10.26
N GLY A 138 8.81 25.48 9.81
CA GLY A 138 8.28 24.74 8.67
C GLY A 138 8.88 25.17 7.33
N GLY A 139 8.25 24.71 6.24
CA GLY A 139 8.55 25.17 4.88
C GLY A 139 9.47 24.27 4.08
N VAL A 140 9.95 24.82 2.96
CA VAL A 140 10.79 24.10 1.98
C VAL A 140 12.17 23.73 2.53
N ASP A 141 12.65 24.46 3.55
CA ASP A 141 14.00 24.30 4.14
C ASP A 141 14.01 23.64 5.51
N VAL A 142 12.92 22.95 5.88
CA VAL A 142 12.81 22.15 7.11
C VAL A 142 13.97 21.16 7.29
N GLY A 143 14.49 20.61 6.19
CA GLY A 143 15.62 19.68 6.19
C GLY A 143 15.23 18.29 6.69
N ASP A 144 16.09 17.66 7.51
CA ASP A 144 15.79 16.38 8.16
C ASP A 144 14.88 16.61 9.38
N VAL A 145 13.58 16.67 9.11
CA VAL A 145 12.57 16.94 10.13
C VAL A 145 12.45 15.82 11.16
N ASP A 146 12.78 14.58 10.79
CA ASP A 146 12.72 13.43 11.70
C ASP A 146 13.72 13.55 12.84
N ALA A 147 14.86 14.20 12.63
CA ALA A 147 15.87 14.46 13.65
C ALA A 147 15.60 15.72 14.48
N LYS A 148 14.83 16.68 13.93
CA LYS A 148 14.62 18.01 14.52
C LYS A 148 13.28 18.20 15.22
N ALA A 149 12.24 17.51 14.76
CA ALA A 149 10.88 17.68 15.26
C ALA A 149 10.73 17.13 16.68
N GLN A 150 9.90 17.82 17.47
CA GLN A 150 9.37 17.25 18.70
C GLN A 150 8.44 16.09 18.34
N LYS A 151 8.51 15.00 19.10
CA LYS A 151 7.75 13.76 18.87
C LYS A 151 6.95 13.39 20.10
N LEU A 152 5.68 13.06 19.89
CA LEU A 152 4.79 12.54 20.91
C LEU A 152 4.12 11.27 20.37
N LEU A 153 4.22 10.17 21.10
CA LEU A 153 3.51 8.92 20.77
C LEU A 153 2.17 8.91 21.51
N VAL A 154 1.08 8.79 20.77
CA VAL A 154 -0.23 8.45 21.30
C VAL A 154 -0.39 6.94 21.14
N ARG A 155 -0.45 6.18 22.23
CA ARG A 155 -0.56 4.71 22.09
C ARG A 155 -1.94 4.32 21.60
N VAL A 156 -2.04 3.08 21.12
CA VAL A 156 -3.33 2.46 20.76
C VAL A 156 -4.33 2.64 21.92
N ASP A 157 -5.54 3.09 21.56
CA ASP A 157 -6.66 3.38 22.47
C ASP A 157 -6.43 4.54 23.47
N GLU A 158 -5.32 5.28 23.39
CA GLU A 158 -5.10 6.51 24.16
C GLU A 158 -5.65 7.75 23.42
N LYS A 159 -5.78 8.88 24.11
CA LYS A 159 -6.25 10.15 23.54
C LYS A 159 -5.18 11.22 23.63
N LEU A 160 -5.15 12.09 22.62
CA LEU A 160 -4.26 13.23 22.58
C LEU A 160 -4.89 14.46 23.26
N HIS A 161 -4.32 14.90 24.38
CA HIS A 161 -4.77 16.08 25.11
C HIS A 161 -3.96 17.33 24.76
N GLU A 162 -4.62 18.50 24.71
CA GLU A 162 -3.95 19.78 24.45
C GLU A 162 -2.83 20.11 25.45
N SER A 163 -2.96 19.66 26.70
CA SER A 163 -1.92 19.82 27.73
C SER A 163 -0.62 19.14 27.33
N ASP A 164 -0.70 17.94 26.75
CA ASP A 164 0.47 17.17 26.35
C ASP A 164 1.09 17.76 25.08
N ILE A 165 0.26 18.25 24.15
CA ILE A 165 0.73 18.99 22.98
C ILE A 165 1.54 20.22 23.40
N LYS A 166 1.01 21.05 24.32
CA LYS A 166 1.71 22.24 24.81
C LYS A 166 3.02 21.90 25.53
N LYS A 167 3.00 20.85 26.36
CA LYS A 167 4.13 20.45 27.19
C LYS A 167 5.25 19.75 26.41
N HIS A 168 4.92 18.99 25.36
CA HIS A 168 5.88 18.13 24.67
C HIS A 168 6.17 18.58 23.25
N LEU A 169 5.16 19.03 22.49
CA LEU A 169 5.34 19.40 21.08
C LEU A 169 5.68 20.88 20.90
N LEU A 170 5.01 21.77 21.64
CA LEU A 170 5.07 23.22 21.40
C LEU A 170 6.14 23.97 22.22
N LEU A 171 7.14 23.26 22.75
CA LEU A 171 8.21 23.83 23.59
C LEU A 171 8.93 25.03 22.96
N HIS A 172 9.12 24.99 21.64
CA HIS A 172 9.82 26.03 20.87
C HIS A 172 8.85 26.89 20.03
N ALA A 173 7.55 26.67 20.13
CA ALA A 173 6.57 27.49 19.43
C ALA A 173 6.39 28.85 20.13
N PRO A 174 6.14 29.95 19.37
CA PRO A 174 5.79 31.25 19.95
C PRO A 174 4.62 31.15 20.92
N LYS A 175 4.76 31.74 22.12
CA LYS A 175 3.78 31.61 23.21
C LYS A 175 2.37 32.06 22.81
N ASP A 176 2.29 33.13 22.03
CA ASP A 176 1.05 33.70 21.47
C ASP A 176 0.35 32.77 20.47
N LYS A 177 1.05 31.76 19.94
CA LYS A 177 0.50 30.78 18.99
C LYS A 177 0.26 29.39 19.60
N GLN A 178 0.63 29.16 20.86
CA GLN A 178 0.55 27.81 21.45
C GLN A 178 -0.88 27.29 21.57
N ASP A 179 -1.84 28.15 21.95
CA ASP A 179 -3.24 27.71 22.14
C ASP A 179 -3.90 27.35 20.81
N ILE A 180 -3.72 28.17 19.77
CA ILE A 180 -4.24 27.89 18.43
C ILE A 180 -3.58 26.66 17.81
N LEU A 181 -2.27 26.48 17.99
CA LEU A 181 -1.57 25.28 17.52
C LEU A 181 -2.04 24.02 18.26
N ALA A 182 -2.19 24.08 19.58
CA ALA A 182 -2.63 22.93 20.37
C ALA A 182 -4.04 22.49 19.98
N SER A 183 -4.97 23.43 19.84
CA SER A 183 -6.33 23.13 19.41
C SER A 183 -6.38 22.59 17.98
N PHE A 184 -5.58 23.12 17.06
CA PHE A 184 -5.50 22.60 15.70
C PHE A 184 -4.93 21.18 15.66
N ILE A 185 -3.82 20.92 16.36
CA ILE A 185 -3.17 19.59 16.39
C ILE A 185 -4.10 18.54 17.03
N SER A 186 -4.81 18.88 18.11
CA SER A 186 -5.80 17.98 18.72
C SER A 186 -6.94 17.66 17.75
N GLY A 187 -7.51 18.68 17.09
CA GLY A 187 -8.55 18.47 16.06
C GLY A 187 -8.06 17.68 14.85
N LEU A 188 -6.81 17.88 14.43
CA LEU A 188 -6.17 17.16 13.34
C LEU A 188 -5.96 15.68 13.69
N PHE A 189 -5.56 15.37 14.92
CA PHE A 189 -5.41 14.00 15.40
C PHE A 189 -6.76 13.27 15.47
N ASN A 190 -7.81 13.93 15.98
CA ASN A 190 -9.15 13.34 15.97
C ASN A 190 -9.63 13.05 14.54
N LEU A 191 -9.40 13.98 13.59
CA LEU A 191 -9.71 13.75 12.18
C LEU A 191 -8.90 12.58 11.59
N TYR A 192 -7.62 12.50 11.93
CA TYR A 192 -6.72 11.44 11.49
C TYR A 192 -7.26 10.06 11.90
N GLU A 193 -7.65 9.89 13.17
CA GLU A 193 -8.27 8.65 13.66
C GLU A 193 -9.64 8.39 13.00
N ASP A 194 -10.53 9.39 13.01
CA ASP A 194 -11.92 9.28 12.57
C ASP A 194 -12.07 8.90 11.09
N LEU A 195 -11.09 9.27 10.27
CA LEU A 195 -11.08 9.00 8.83
C LEU A 195 -10.01 7.95 8.46
N TYR A 196 -9.48 7.21 9.43
CA TYR A 196 -8.53 6.10 9.21
C TYR A 196 -7.33 6.52 8.34
N PHE A 197 -6.77 7.69 8.61
CA PHE A 197 -5.48 8.06 8.08
C PHE A 197 -4.40 7.16 8.69
N THR A 198 -3.34 6.91 7.92
CA THR A 198 -2.13 6.20 8.36
C THR A 198 -0.89 7.07 8.23
N TYR A 199 -1.02 8.18 7.50
CA TYR A 199 -0.02 9.21 7.33
C TYR A 199 -0.73 10.51 6.96
N LEU A 200 -0.38 11.61 7.62
CA LEU A 200 -0.89 12.95 7.35
C LEU A 200 0.21 13.97 7.65
N GLU A 201 0.67 14.68 6.63
CA GLU A 201 1.73 15.68 6.71
C GLU A 201 1.21 17.01 6.19
N ILE A 202 1.43 18.08 6.95
CA ILE A 202 1.15 19.46 6.57
C ILE A 202 2.46 20.24 6.63
N ASN A 203 2.95 20.70 5.47
CA ASN A 203 4.20 21.45 5.39
C ASN A 203 4.26 22.46 4.20
N PRO A 204 4.11 23.78 4.43
CA PRO A 204 3.94 24.42 5.74
C PRO A 204 2.48 24.47 6.22
N LEU A 205 2.31 24.39 7.53
CA LEU A 205 1.13 24.88 8.25
C LEU A 205 1.40 26.35 8.57
N VAL A 206 0.59 27.28 8.06
CA VAL A 206 0.78 28.72 8.31
C VAL A 206 -0.19 29.21 9.38
N VAL A 207 0.31 29.90 10.40
CA VAL A 207 -0.52 30.50 11.46
C VAL A 207 -0.23 31.99 11.55
N THR A 208 -1.23 32.80 11.18
CA THR A 208 -1.19 34.27 11.26
C THR A 208 -2.21 34.78 12.28
N VAL A 209 -2.30 36.09 12.44
CA VAL A 209 -3.34 36.74 13.26
C VAL A 209 -4.78 36.41 12.81
N ASN A 210 -4.96 36.04 11.55
CA ASN A 210 -6.28 35.72 10.98
C ASN A 210 -6.68 34.25 11.21
N GLY A 211 -5.76 33.39 11.64
CA GLY A 211 -6.01 31.97 11.85
C GLY A 211 -5.03 31.05 11.14
N VAL A 212 -5.47 29.81 10.90
CA VAL A 212 -4.68 28.69 10.40
C VAL A 212 -4.93 28.46 8.91
N TYR A 213 -3.84 28.29 8.15
CA TYR A 213 -3.84 28.03 6.72
C TYR A 213 -3.06 26.75 6.42
N VAL A 214 -3.69 25.80 5.73
CA VAL A 214 -3.07 24.52 5.32
C VAL A 214 -2.52 24.70 3.91
N LEU A 215 -1.25 25.06 3.78
CA LEU A 215 -0.68 25.41 2.46
C LEU A 215 -0.26 24.18 1.66
N ASP A 216 0.16 23.10 2.31
CA ASP A 216 0.41 21.80 1.68
C ASP A 216 -0.18 20.69 2.55
N LEU A 217 -0.67 19.63 1.93
CA LEU A 217 -1.13 18.44 2.61
C LEU A 217 -0.77 17.20 1.79
N ALA A 218 -0.12 16.24 2.44
CA ALA A 218 0.09 14.92 1.88
C ALA A 218 -0.39 13.84 2.84
N ALA A 219 -1.14 12.88 2.33
CA ALA A 219 -1.82 11.92 3.18
C ALA A 219 -1.89 10.51 2.57
N LYS A 220 -2.05 9.53 3.47
CA LYS A 220 -2.45 8.16 3.14
C LYS A 220 -3.56 7.73 4.08
N ILE A 221 -4.54 7.01 3.55
CA ILE A 221 -5.65 6.41 4.31
C ILE A 221 -5.60 4.88 4.16
N ASP A 222 -6.05 4.14 5.17
CA ASP A 222 -6.17 2.69 5.08
C ASP A 222 -7.37 2.32 4.20
N ALA A 223 -7.13 2.05 2.92
CA ALA A 223 -8.20 1.77 1.96
C ALA A 223 -9.09 0.57 2.33
N THR A 224 -8.71 -0.27 3.32
CA THR A 224 -9.57 -1.35 3.82
C THR A 224 -10.66 -0.88 4.78
N ALA A 225 -10.57 0.35 5.31
CA ALA A 225 -11.60 0.96 6.14
C ALA A 225 -12.75 1.57 5.31
N ASP A 226 -12.82 1.28 4.01
CA ASP A 226 -13.85 1.81 3.11
C ASP A 226 -15.27 1.51 3.60
N TYR A 227 -15.52 0.29 4.07
CA TYR A 227 -16.82 -0.14 4.59
C TYR A 227 -17.24 0.61 5.88
N ILE A 228 -16.26 1.12 6.64
CA ILE A 228 -16.50 1.96 7.84
C ILE A 228 -16.70 3.41 7.40
N CYS A 229 -15.82 3.90 6.53
CA CYS A 229 -15.70 5.31 6.22
C CYS A 229 -16.50 5.76 4.99
N LYS A 230 -17.22 4.86 4.28
CA LYS A 230 -17.89 5.16 3.00
C LYS A 230 -18.74 6.44 3.02
N VAL A 231 -19.43 6.70 4.13
CA VAL A 231 -20.27 7.90 4.31
C VAL A 231 -19.45 9.19 4.36
N LYS A 232 -18.27 9.17 5.01
CA LYS A 232 -17.37 10.33 5.11
C LYS A 232 -16.47 10.47 3.87
N TRP A 233 -15.99 9.35 3.35
CA TRP A 233 -15.06 9.31 2.22
C TRP A 233 -15.75 9.55 0.88
N GLY A 234 -16.98 9.05 0.71
CA GLY A 234 -17.66 9.06 -0.59
C GLY A 234 -16.96 8.16 -1.61
N ASP A 235 -16.82 8.66 -2.83
CA ASP A 235 -16.08 8.00 -3.91
C ASP A 235 -14.68 8.58 -4.01
N VAL A 236 -13.75 7.97 -3.28
CA VAL A 236 -12.36 8.43 -3.19
C VAL A 236 -11.53 7.85 -4.33
N ASP A 237 -10.85 8.73 -5.03
CA ASP A 237 -9.82 8.37 -6.00
C ASP A 237 -8.46 8.16 -5.31
N PHE A 238 -7.79 7.07 -5.64
CA PHE A 238 -6.42 6.78 -5.21
C PHE A 238 -5.46 7.00 -6.38
N PRO A 239 -4.85 8.19 -6.53
CA PRO A 239 -3.98 8.48 -7.65
C PRO A 239 -2.77 7.54 -7.67
N PRO A 240 -2.34 7.06 -8.86
CA PRO A 240 -1.11 6.31 -8.96
C PRO A 240 0.10 7.20 -8.63
N PRO A 241 1.25 6.61 -8.26
CA PRO A 241 2.49 7.37 -8.14
C PRO A 241 2.83 8.11 -9.42
N PHE A 242 3.43 9.31 -9.30
CA PHE A 242 3.86 10.07 -10.47
C PHE A 242 4.75 9.24 -11.40
N GLY A 243 4.49 9.36 -12.69
CA GLY A 243 5.16 8.60 -13.75
C GLY A 243 4.45 7.30 -14.16
N ARG A 244 3.32 6.98 -13.52
CA ARG A 244 2.41 5.94 -13.98
C ARG A 244 1.05 6.54 -14.33
N GLU A 245 0.43 5.99 -15.35
CA GLU A 245 -0.94 6.32 -15.71
C GLU A 245 -1.91 5.42 -14.95
N ALA A 246 -3.11 5.95 -14.69
CA ALA A 246 -4.21 5.14 -14.21
C ALA A 246 -4.89 4.52 -15.43
N TYR A 247 -5.00 3.20 -15.45
CA TYR A 247 -5.66 2.48 -16.54
C TYR A 247 -7.07 2.06 -16.14
N PRO A 248 -8.06 2.12 -17.05
CA PRO A 248 -9.42 1.67 -16.76
C PRO A 248 -9.46 0.17 -16.40
N GLU A 249 -8.54 -0.62 -16.93
CA GLU A 249 -8.39 -2.03 -16.57
C GLU A 249 -7.92 -2.23 -15.12
N GLU A 250 -7.08 -1.37 -14.57
CA GLU A 250 -6.71 -1.42 -13.14
C GLU A 250 -7.91 -1.09 -12.25
N ALA A 251 -8.73 -0.10 -12.64
CA ALA A 251 -9.96 0.24 -11.94
C ALA A 251 -11.00 -0.90 -11.99
N TYR A 252 -11.14 -1.56 -13.14
CA TYR A 252 -12.01 -2.72 -13.29
C TYR A 252 -11.59 -3.88 -12.36
N ILE A 253 -10.30 -4.19 -12.28
CA ILE A 253 -9.81 -5.23 -11.35
C ILE A 253 -10.00 -4.81 -9.89
N ALA A 254 -9.79 -3.53 -9.56
CA ALA A 254 -10.04 -3.02 -8.21
C ALA A 254 -11.52 -3.13 -7.81
N ASP A 255 -12.45 -2.90 -8.75
CA ASP A 255 -13.89 -3.08 -8.53
C ASP A 255 -14.26 -4.57 -8.32
N LEU A 256 -13.65 -5.49 -9.08
CA LEU A 256 -13.84 -6.93 -8.86
C LEU A 256 -13.33 -7.39 -7.49
N ASP A 257 -12.18 -6.86 -7.05
CA ASP A 257 -11.57 -7.11 -5.74
C ASP A 257 -12.45 -6.60 -4.59
N ALA A 258 -12.99 -5.38 -4.70
CA ALA A 258 -13.88 -4.82 -3.68
C ALA A 258 -15.18 -5.61 -3.51
N LYS A 259 -15.62 -6.33 -4.55
CA LYS A 259 -16.84 -7.17 -4.55
C LYS A 259 -16.57 -8.62 -4.16
N SER A 260 -15.38 -8.96 -3.65
CA SER A 260 -15.01 -10.32 -3.30
C SER A 260 -14.26 -10.45 -1.98
N GLY A 261 -14.42 -11.60 -1.32
CA GLY A 261 -13.48 -12.04 -0.28
C GLY A 261 -12.15 -12.60 -0.83
N ALA A 262 -12.07 -12.86 -2.13
CA ALA A 262 -10.83 -13.17 -2.82
C ALA A 262 -10.04 -11.88 -3.09
N SER A 263 -8.72 -11.97 -3.22
CA SER A 263 -7.90 -10.83 -3.60
C SER A 263 -7.55 -10.87 -5.08
N LEU A 264 -7.77 -9.75 -5.78
CA LEU A 264 -7.48 -9.56 -7.19
C LEU A 264 -6.74 -8.23 -7.37
N LYS A 265 -5.46 -8.26 -7.69
CA LYS A 265 -4.65 -7.06 -7.88
C LYS A 265 -4.07 -7.02 -9.28
N LEU A 266 -4.11 -5.84 -9.91
CA LEU A 266 -3.44 -5.59 -11.18
C LEU A 266 -2.78 -4.22 -11.12
N THR A 267 -1.58 -4.15 -11.65
CA THR A 267 -0.75 -2.95 -11.72
C THR A 267 0.02 -2.99 -13.02
N ILE A 268 -0.27 -2.08 -13.94
CA ILE A 268 0.38 -2.01 -15.25
C ILE A 268 1.66 -1.19 -15.10
N LEU A 269 2.79 -1.82 -15.44
CA LEU A 269 4.13 -1.24 -15.33
C LEU A 269 4.62 -0.73 -16.68
N ASN A 270 4.57 -1.59 -17.70
CA ASN A 270 4.90 -1.28 -19.08
C ASN A 270 3.86 -1.95 -20.00
N PRO A 271 2.82 -1.23 -20.48
CA PRO A 271 1.78 -1.84 -21.32
C PRO A 271 2.34 -2.43 -22.64
N LYS A 272 3.52 -1.97 -23.07
CA LYS A 272 4.22 -2.43 -24.28
C LYS A 272 5.09 -3.67 -24.03
N GLY A 273 5.36 -3.98 -22.77
CA GLY A 273 6.25 -5.07 -22.37
C GLY A 273 5.76 -6.41 -22.89
N ARG A 274 6.69 -7.29 -23.22
CA ARG A 274 6.36 -8.63 -23.75
C ARG A 274 6.15 -9.70 -22.67
N ILE A 275 6.54 -9.46 -21.42
CA ILE A 275 6.43 -10.43 -20.32
C ILE A 275 5.22 -10.09 -19.46
N TRP A 276 4.17 -10.88 -19.58
CA TRP A 276 2.94 -10.76 -18.80
C TRP A 276 2.85 -11.84 -17.75
N THR A 277 2.32 -11.49 -16.58
CA THR A 277 2.18 -12.40 -15.44
C THR A 277 0.74 -12.50 -14.98
N MET A 278 0.29 -13.72 -14.70
CA MET A 278 -0.99 -14.02 -14.06
C MET A 278 -0.72 -15.06 -12.97
N VAL A 279 -0.20 -14.59 -11.85
CA VAL A 279 0.34 -15.44 -10.79
C VAL A 279 -0.64 -15.51 -9.62
N ALA A 280 -0.86 -16.70 -9.09
CA ALA A 280 -1.74 -16.85 -7.92
C ALA A 280 -0.98 -16.85 -6.59
N GLY A 281 -1.38 -15.94 -5.71
CA GLY A 281 -0.80 -15.71 -4.38
C GLY A 281 0.15 -14.52 -4.35
N GLY A 282 -0.08 -13.55 -3.46
CA GLY A 282 0.75 -12.36 -3.32
C GLY A 282 2.23 -12.62 -3.01
N GLY A 283 2.56 -13.65 -2.23
CA GLY A 283 3.97 -14.03 -2.02
C GLY A 283 4.61 -14.61 -3.29
N ALA A 284 3.85 -15.40 -4.05
CA ALA A 284 4.36 -15.99 -5.27
C ALA A 284 4.55 -14.93 -6.37
N SER A 285 3.61 -14.00 -6.55
CA SER A 285 3.72 -12.95 -7.58
C SER A 285 4.98 -12.10 -7.42
N VAL A 286 5.37 -11.79 -6.18
CA VAL A 286 6.65 -11.12 -5.87
C VAL A 286 7.83 -11.99 -6.32
N VAL A 287 7.89 -13.26 -5.90
CA VAL A 287 9.00 -14.15 -6.25
C VAL A 287 9.14 -14.39 -7.76
N TYR A 288 8.03 -14.45 -8.50
CA TYR A 288 8.06 -14.50 -9.97
C TYR A 288 8.59 -13.20 -10.57
N SER A 289 8.18 -12.05 -10.04
CA SER A 289 8.65 -10.74 -10.50
C SER A 289 10.15 -10.56 -10.23
N ASP A 290 10.62 -10.93 -9.04
CA ASP A 290 12.05 -10.93 -8.68
C ASP A 290 12.84 -11.80 -9.66
N THR A 291 12.37 -13.01 -9.95
CA THR A 291 13.05 -13.90 -10.90
C THR A 291 13.09 -13.32 -12.32
N ILE A 292 12.03 -12.63 -12.76
CA ILE A 292 12.00 -11.96 -14.07
C ILE A 292 13.03 -10.83 -14.10
N CYS A 293 13.08 -10.02 -13.05
CA CYS A 293 14.04 -8.93 -12.91
C CYS A 293 15.49 -9.43 -12.87
N ASP A 294 15.77 -10.46 -12.07
CA ASP A 294 17.09 -11.08 -11.93
C ASP A 294 17.61 -11.66 -13.26
N LEU A 295 16.70 -12.15 -14.10
CA LEU A 295 17.02 -12.66 -15.44
C LEU A 295 17.02 -11.57 -16.53
N GLY A 296 17.04 -10.29 -16.14
CA GLY A 296 17.17 -9.13 -17.04
C GLY A 296 15.87 -8.67 -17.69
N GLY A 297 14.72 -9.21 -17.28
CA GLY A 297 13.40 -8.93 -17.88
C GLY A 297 12.69 -7.68 -17.37
N VAL A 298 13.31 -6.87 -16.52
CA VAL A 298 12.65 -5.74 -15.81
C VAL A 298 11.98 -4.73 -16.76
N ASN A 299 12.64 -4.39 -17.88
CA ASN A 299 12.11 -3.42 -18.84
C ASN A 299 10.95 -4.00 -19.67
N GLU A 300 10.88 -5.33 -19.78
CA GLU A 300 9.87 -6.06 -20.54
C GLU A 300 8.73 -6.59 -19.67
N LEU A 301 8.82 -6.43 -18.35
CA LEU A 301 7.77 -6.82 -17.40
C LEU A 301 6.59 -5.86 -17.52
N ALA A 302 5.48 -6.37 -18.07
CA ALA A 302 4.36 -5.54 -18.42
C ALA A 302 3.46 -5.19 -17.23
N ASN A 303 3.29 -6.15 -16.32
CA ASN A 303 2.39 -6.00 -15.19
C ASN A 303 2.92 -6.70 -13.93
N TYR A 304 2.52 -6.15 -12.79
CA TYR A 304 2.54 -6.83 -11.50
C TYR A 304 1.10 -7.04 -11.05
N GLY A 305 0.79 -8.21 -10.51
CA GLY A 305 -0.55 -8.53 -10.07
C GLY A 305 -0.63 -9.91 -9.47
N GLU A 306 -1.75 -10.18 -8.82
CA GLU A 306 -2.02 -11.50 -8.26
C GLU A 306 -3.51 -11.78 -8.18
N TYR A 307 -3.85 -13.07 -8.12
CA TYR A 307 -5.16 -13.53 -7.68
C TYR A 307 -5.00 -14.55 -6.55
N SER A 308 -5.71 -14.38 -5.44
CA SER A 308 -5.61 -15.25 -4.27
C SER A 308 -6.89 -15.24 -3.43
N GLY A 309 -6.91 -15.98 -2.32
CA GLY A 309 -8.13 -16.08 -1.49
C GLY A 309 -9.24 -16.92 -2.11
N ALA A 310 -8.90 -17.86 -3.01
CA ALA A 310 -9.84 -18.76 -3.69
C ALA A 310 -10.96 -18.05 -4.49
N PRO A 311 -10.59 -17.26 -5.52
CA PRO A 311 -11.58 -16.68 -6.41
C PRO A 311 -12.37 -17.75 -7.15
N SER A 312 -13.59 -17.41 -7.54
CA SER A 312 -14.45 -18.26 -8.35
C SER A 312 -13.95 -18.40 -9.80
N GLU A 313 -14.52 -19.35 -10.54
CA GLU A 313 -14.28 -19.51 -11.98
C GLU A 313 -14.55 -18.21 -12.74
N GLN A 314 -15.68 -17.55 -12.45
CA GLN A 314 -16.10 -16.31 -13.11
C GLN A 314 -15.13 -15.16 -12.83
N GLN A 315 -14.73 -14.97 -11.57
CA GLN A 315 -13.77 -13.93 -11.19
C GLN A 315 -12.41 -14.15 -11.84
N THR A 316 -11.95 -15.41 -11.90
CA THR A 316 -10.70 -15.74 -12.57
C THR A 316 -10.79 -15.51 -14.08
N TYR A 317 -11.94 -15.81 -14.69
CA TYR A 317 -12.22 -15.48 -16.09
C TYR A 317 -12.17 -13.96 -16.36
N ASP A 318 -12.83 -13.16 -15.52
CA ASP A 318 -12.86 -11.70 -15.66
C ASP A 318 -11.49 -11.06 -15.43
N TYR A 319 -10.69 -11.61 -14.52
CA TYR A 319 -9.29 -11.23 -14.34
C TYR A 319 -8.44 -11.61 -15.56
N ALA A 320 -8.55 -12.87 -16.01
CA ALA A 320 -7.77 -13.38 -17.13
C ALA A 320 -8.08 -12.61 -18.43
N LYS A 321 -9.35 -12.43 -18.79
CA LYS A 321 -9.75 -11.71 -20.02
C LYS A 321 -9.19 -10.29 -20.05
N THR A 322 -9.04 -9.65 -18.89
CA THR A 322 -8.48 -8.29 -18.77
C THR A 322 -7.01 -8.29 -19.14
N ILE A 323 -6.22 -9.24 -18.60
CA ILE A 323 -4.80 -9.41 -18.97
C ILE A 323 -4.66 -9.76 -20.46
N LEU A 324 -5.49 -10.69 -20.96
CA LEU A 324 -5.43 -11.10 -22.37
C LEU A 324 -5.76 -9.92 -23.30
N SER A 325 -6.77 -9.11 -22.98
CA SER A 325 -7.11 -7.89 -23.72
C SER A 325 -5.97 -6.88 -23.75
N LEU A 326 -5.29 -6.66 -22.62
CA LEU A 326 -4.16 -5.73 -22.51
C LEU A 326 -2.96 -6.21 -23.32
N MET A 327 -2.61 -7.49 -23.22
CA MET A 327 -1.42 -8.01 -23.89
C MET A 327 -1.59 -8.12 -25.42
N THR A 328 -2.81 -8.08 -25.94
CA THR A 328 -3.09 -8.15 -27.39
C THR A 328 -3.50 -6.79 -28.01
N ARG A 329 -3.06 -5.66 -27.43
CA ARG A 329 -3.31 -4.32 -28.01
C ARG A 329 -2.32 -3.95 -29.13
N GLU A 330 -1.05 -4.31 -28.96
CA GLU A 330 0.00 -4.06 -29.93
C GLU A 330 0.96 -5.26 -30.03
N LYS A 331 1.48 -5.54 -31.22
CA LYS A 331 2.44 -6.63 -31.47
C LYS A 331 3.82 -6.29 -30.93
N HIS A 332 4.55 -7.33 -30.56
CA HIS A 332 5.96 -7.24 -30.18
C HIS A 332 6.80 -8.07 -31.17
N PRO A 333 7.95 -7.60 -31.68
CA PRO A 333 8.74 -8.31 -32.70
C PRO A 333 9.18 -9.73 -32.30
N GLU A 334 9.39 -9.97 -31.00
CA GLU A 334 9.78 -11.28 -30.46
C GLU A 334 8.59 -12.11 -29.93
N GLY A 335 7.36 -11.74 -30.30
CA GLY A 335 6.14 -12.22 -29.66
C GLY A 335 6.09 -11.87 -28.17
N LYS A 336 5.08 -12.39 -27.48
CA LYS A 336 4.86 -12.15 -26.04
C LYS A 336 4.80 -13.45 -25.25
N ILE A 337 5.01 -13.34 -23.95
CA ILE A 337 5.02 -14.45 -23.01
C ILE A 337 3.98 -14.18 -21.92
N LEU A 338 3.15 -15.18 -21.62
CA LEU A 338 2.28 -15.18 -20.44
C LEU A 338 2.72 -16.24 -19.43
N ILE A 339 3.06 -15.80 -18.22
CA ILE A 339 3.45 -16.67 -17.12
C ILE A 339 2.26 -16.86 -16.19
N ILE A 340 1.65 -18.04 -16.24
CA ILE A 340 0.54 -18.47 -15.38
C ILE A 340 1.11 -19.32 -14.25
N GLY A 341 1.54 -18.63 -13.20
CA GLY A 341 2.35 -19.24 -12.14
C GLY A 341 1.66 -19.35 -10.79
N GLY A 342 2.34 -20.02 -9.88
CA GLY A 342 2.25 -19.75 -8.45
C GLY A 342 2.73 -20.91 -7.58
N SER A 343 2.58 -20.74 -6.27
CA SER A 343 2.92 -21.76 -5.29
C SER A 343 1.93 -22.93 -5.32
N ILE A 344 2.14 -23.91 -4.43
CA ILE A 344 1.16 -24.97 -4.17
C ILE A 344 0.08 -24.35 -3.29
N ALA A 345 -1.14 -24.25 -3.80
CA ALA A 345 -2.24 -23.62 -3.08
C ALA A 345 -2.69 -24.48 -1.89
N ASN A 346 -3.05 -23.83 -0.78
CA ASN A 346 -3.59 -24.52 0.39
C ASN A 346 -5.08 -24.89 0.19
N PHE A 347 -5.90 -23.93 -0.26
CA PHE A 347 -7.36 -24.08 -0.32
C PHE A 347 -8.00 -23.62 -1.65
N THR A 348 -7.28 -22.87 -2.49
CA THR A 348 -7.80 -22.46 -3.80
C THR A 348 -7.99 -23.68 -4.71
N ASN A 349 -9.21 -23.84 -5.25
CA ASN A 349 -9.51 -24.89 -6.21
C ASN A 349 -8.88 -24.57 -7.58
N VAL A 350 -7.80 -25.27 -7.91
CA VAL A 350 -7.03 -25.03 -9.14
C VAL A 350 -7.86 -25.39 -10.38
N ALA A 351 -8.71 -26.43 -10.32
CA ALA A 351 -9.57 -26.78 -11.44
C ALA A 351 -10.57 -25.66 -11.78
N ALA A 352 -11.23 -25.07 -10.79
CA ALA A 352 -12.20 -23.99 -11.01
C ALA A 352 -11.53 -22.72 -11.57
N THR A 353 -10.43 -22.30 -10.95
CA THR A 353 -9.69 -21.12 -11.41
C THR A 353 -9.13 -21.32 -12.83
N PHE A 354 -8.55 -22.50 -13.14
CA PHE A 354 -8.02 -22.77 -14.47
C PHE A 354 -9.10 -22.94 -15.53
N LYS A 355 -10.31 -23.43 -15.19
CA LYS A 355 -11.46 -23.39 -16.12
C LYS A 355 -11.80 -21.96 -16.54
N GLY A 356 -11.77 -21.01 -15.61
CA GLY A 356 -11.99 -19.59 -15.90
C GLY A 356 -10.94 -19.04 -16.86
N ILE A 357 -9.66 -19.34 -16.60
CA ILE A 357 -8.55 -18.96 -17.48
C ILE A 357 -8.68 -19.60 -18.87
N VAL A 358 -8.96 -20.90 -18.93
CA VAL A 358 -9.14 -21.65 -20.19
C VAL A 358 -10.26 -21.04 -21.03
N ARG A 359 -11.37 -20.65 -20.39
CA ARG A 359 -12.48 -19.98 -21.07
C ARG A 359 -12.02 -18.64 -21.67
N ALA A 360 -11.28 -17.82 -20.93
CA ALA A 360 -10.73 -16.57 -21.45
C ALA A 360 -9.73 -16.79 -22.61
N ILE A 361 -8.88 -17.82 -22.54
CA ILE A 361 -7.96 -18.18 -23.64
C ILE A 361 -8.73 -18.57 -24.90
N LYS A 362 -9.84 -19.33 -24.77
CA LYS A 362 -10.69 -19.70 -25.91
C LYS A 362 -11.32 -18.47 -26.56
N ASP A 363 -11.80 -17.52 -25.76
CA ASP A 363 -12.43 -16.30 -26.25
C ASP A 363 -11.41 -15.38 -26.95
N TYR A 364 -10.17 -15.33 -26.47
CA TYR A 364 -9.08 -14.50 -27.02
C TYR A 364 -8.13 -15.26 -27.96
N GLN A 365 -8.49 -16.47 -28.41
CA GLN A 365 -7.56 -17.33 -29.15
C GLN A 365 -7.03 -16.71 -30.46
N GLY A 366 -7.85 -15.91 -31.15
CA GLY A 366 -7.47 -15.23 -32.39
C GLY A 366 -6.37 -14.19 -32.13
N PRO A 367 -6.65 -13.16 -31.32
CA PRO A 367 -5.65 -12.17 -30.92
C PRO A 367 -4.37 -12.77 -30.33
N LEU A 368 -4.47 -13.82 -29.50
CA LEU A 368 -3.29 -14.46 -28.91
C LEU A 368 -2.37 -15.12 -29.96
N LYS A 369 -2.95 -15.75 -30.98
CA LYS A 369 -2.17 -16.29 -32.12
C LYS A 369 -1.55 -15.18 -32.94
N GLU A 370 -2.30 -14.11 -33.21
CA GLU A 370 -1.83 -12.97 -33.99
C GLU A 370 -0.66 -12.23 -33.33
N HIS A 371 -0.59 -12.26 -32.00
CA HIS A 371 0.47 -11.65 -31.18
C HIS A 371 1.57 -12.63 -30.78
N GLU A 372 1.57 -13.84 -31.35
CA GLU A 372 2.58 -14.88 -31.12
C GLU A 372 2.82 -15.15 -29.62
N VAL A 373 1.72 -15.22 -28.85
CA VAL A 373 1.78 -15.41 -27.41
C VAL A 373 2.15 -16.86 -27.06
N ARG A 374 3.19 -17.03 -26.25
CA ARG A 374 3.58 -18.31 -25.64
C ARG A 374 3.22 -18.33 -24.16
N ILE A 375 2.58 -19.39 -23.70
CA ILE A 375 2.06 -19.49 -22.33
C ILE A 375 2.86 -20.54 -21.55
N PHE A 376 3.31 -20.17 -20.35
CA PHE A 376 4.04 -21.06 -19.44
C PHE A 376 3.26 -21.19 -18.14
N VAL A 377 2.95 -22.42 -17.76
CA VAL A 377 2.02 -22.73 -16.68
C VAL A 377 2.72 -23.57 -15.63
N ARG A 378 2.73 -23.12 -14.38
CA ARG A 378 3.19 -23.93 -13.23
C ARG A 378 2.27 -23.73 -12.04
N ARG A 379 1.61 -24.80 -11.61
CA ARG A 379 0.69 -24.72 -10.46
C ARG A 379 0.58 -26.04 -9.69
N GLY A 380 0.33 -25.93 -8.39
CA GLY A 380 -0.10 -27.02 -7.51
C GLY A 380 -1.23 -26.59 -6.59
N GLY A 381 -1.85 -27.55 -5.89
CA GLY A 381 -2.93 -27.31 -4.92
C GLY A 381 -4.15 -28.21 -5.17
N PRO A 382 -5.28 -27.96 -4.49
CA PRO A 382 -6.50 -28.75 -4.66
C PRO A 382 -6.94 -28.86 -6.13
N ASN A 383 -7.13 -30.10 -6.61
CA ASN A 383 -7.54 -30.44 -7.98
C ASN A 383 -6.62 -29.92 -9.10
N TYR A 384 -5.33 -29.72 -8.82
CA TYR A 384 -4.40 -29.17 -9.81
C TYR A 384 -4.21 -30.06 -11.04
N GLN A 385 -4.29 -31.39 -10.92
CA GLN A 385 -4.12 -32.30 -12.04
C GLN A 385 -5.18 -32.04 -13.13
N GLU A 386 -6.43 -31.82 -12.72
CA GLU A 386 -7.51 -31.48 -13.64
C GLU A 386 -7.30 -30.10 -14.26
N GLY A 387 -6.90 -29.11 -13.46
CA GLY A 387 -6.55 -27.77 -13.95
C GLY A 387 -5.45 -27.81 -15.03
N LEU A 388 -4.36 -28.52 -14.76
CA LEU A 388 -3.24 -28.68 -15.70
C LEU A 388 -3.66 -29.45 -16.97
N ARG A 389 -4.50 -30.49 -16.84
CA ARG A 389 -5.04 -31.24 -17.97
C ARG A 389 -5.82 -30.33 -18.92
N VAL A 390 -6.80 -29.57 -18.42
CA VAL A 390 -7.62 -28.68 -19.26
C VAL A 390 -6.80 -27.55 -19.88
N MET A 391 -5.74 -27.09 -19.20
CA MET A 391 -4.81 -26.09 -19.73
C MET A 391 -3.96 -26.64 -20.89
N GLY A 392 -3.52 -27.89 -20.80
CA GLY A 392 -2.83 -28.56 -21.92
C GLY A 392 -3.75 -28.81 -23.11
N GLU A 393 -5.01 -29.16 -22.86
CA GLU A 393 -6.01 -29.37 -23.91
C GLU A 393 -6.37 -28.10 -24.67
N VAL A 394 -6.50 -26.96 -24.00
CA VAL A 394 -6.77 -25.70 -24.69
C VAL A 394 -5.61 -25.29 -25.61
N GLY A 395 -4.36 -25.57 -25.22
CA GLY A 395 -3.20 -25.34 -26.10
C GLY A 395 -3.27 -26.17 -27.38
N LYS A 396 -3.55 -27.47 -27.27
CA LYS A 396 -3.70 -28.37 -28.42
C LYS A 396 -4.85 -27.97 -29.35
N THR A 397 -6.00 -27.62 -28.77
CA THR A 397 -7.22 -27.32 -29.55
C THR A 397 -7.16 -25.96 -30.24
N THR A 398 -6.54 -24.96 -29.62
CA THR A 398 -6.44 -23.60 -30.19
C THR A 398 -5.23 -23.41 -31.09
N GLY A 399 -4.20 -24.25 -30.94
CA GLY A 399 -2.90 -24.12 -31.58
C GLY A 399 -1.94 -23.15 -30.88
N ILE A 400 -2.30 -22.61 -29.71
CA ILE A 400 -1.46 -21.72 -28.92
C ILE A 400 -0.37 -22.54 -28.21
N PRO A 401 0.91 -22.13 -28.25
CA PRO A 401 1.97 -22.82 -27.50
C PRO A 401 1.77 -22.65 -25.99
N ILE A 402 1.32 -23.73 -25.32
CA ILE A 402 1.12 -23.78 -23.86
C ILE A 402 1.98 -24.89 -23.27
N HIS A 403 2.92 -24.52 -22.41
CA HIS A 403 3.81 -25.43 -21.69
C HIS A 403 3.37 -25.58 -20.24
N VAL A 404 3.02 -26.81 -19.83
CA VAL A 404 2.35 -27.07 -18.55
C VAL A 404 3.23 -27.91 -17.62
N PHE A 405 3.39 -27.43 -16.39
CA PHE A 405 4.25 -28.01 -15.35
C PHE A 405 3.52 -28.12 -14.01
N GLY A 406 3.80 -29.18 -13.26
CA GLY A 406 3.19 -29.47 -11.97
C GLY A 406 4.11 -29.17 -10.78
N THR A 407 3.90 -29.93 -9.71
CA THR A 407 4.60 -29.77 -8.43
C THR A 407 6.03 -30.30 -8.47
N GLU A 408 6.35 -31.19 -9.40
CA GLU A 408 7.68 -31.73 -9.68
C GLU A 408 8.65 -30.65 -10.21
N THR A 409 8.11 -29.60 -10.82
CA THR A 409 8.90 -28.49 -11.37
C THR A 409 9.05 -27.38 -10.33
N HIS A 410 10.28 -26.89 -10.13
CA HIS A 410 10.54 -25.76 -9.22
C HIS A 410 9.72 -24.53 -9.62
N MET A 411 9.19 -23.82 -8.62
CA MET A 411 8.17 -22.77 -8.83
C MET A 411 8.55 -21.78 -9.94
N THR A 412 9.75 -21.22 -9.89
CA THR A 412 10.19 -20.17 -10.83
C THR A 412 10.97 -20.69 -12.03
N ALA A 413 11.10 -22.02 -12.20
CA ALA A 413 11.86 -22.58 -13.33
C ALA A 413 11.27 -22.18 -14.68
N ILE A 414 9.94 -22.03 -14.75
CA ILE A 414 9.25 -21.62 -15.98
C ILE A 414 9.61 -20.21 -16.45
N VAL A 415 10.11 -19.34 -15.57
CA VAL A 415 10.63 -18.01 -15.97
C VAL A 415 11.88 -18.18 -16.82
N GLY A 416 12.83 -19.01 -16.36
CA GLY A 416 14.05 -19.30 -17.10
C GLY A 416 13.78 -20.00 -18.43
N MET A 417 12.78 -20.89 -18.47
CA MET A 417 12.33 -21.54 -19.70
C MET A 417 11.74 -20.53 -20.70
N ALA A 418 10.87 -19.64 -20.21
CA ALA A 418 10.20 -18.66 -21.05
C ALA A 418 11.16 -17.62 -21.66
N LEU A 419 12.14 -17.18 -20.86
CA LEU A 419 13.16 -16.22 -21.28
C LEU A 419 14.34 -16.86 -22.03
N GLY A 420 14.33 -18.17 -22.28
CA GLY A 420 15.35 -18.86 -23.06
C GLY A 420 16.67 -19.15 -22.31
N HIS A 421 16.71 -18.92 -21.00
CA HIS A 421 17.88 -19.22 -20.15
C HIS A 421 18.01 -20.72 -19.82
N ARG A 422 16.93 -21.50 -19.97
CA ARG A 422 16.92 -22.94 -19.74
C ARG A 422 16.05 -23.66 -20.78
N PRO A 423 16.40 -24.88 -21.20
CA PRO A 423 15.58 -25.63 -22.15
C PRO A 423 14.24 -26.03 -21.53
N ILE A 424 13.22 -26.11 -22.37
CA ILE A 424 11.92 -26.69 -22.01
C ILE A 424 12.11 -28.21 -21.97
N PRO A 425 11.86 -28.89 -20.84
CA PRO A 425 12.06 -30.33 -20.76
C PRO A 425 11.03 -31.05 -21.64
N ASN A 426 11.49 -32.00 -22.46
CA ASN A 426 10.64 -32.77 -23.37
C ASN A 426 9.71 -33.76 -22.64
N GLN A 427 10.02 -34.10 -21.38
CA GLN A 427 9.18 -34.90 -20.49
C GLN A 427 9.18 -34.26 -19.09
N PRO A 428 8.03 -34.15 -18.42
CA PRO A 428 8.01 -33.69 -17.03
C PRO A 428 8.83 -34.66 -16.16
N PRO A 429 9.68 -34.17 -15.24
CA PRO A 429 10.39 -35.03 -14.30
C PRO A 429 9.40 -35.97 -13.60
N THR A 430 9.64 -37.28 -13.63
CA THR A 430 8.78 -38.24 -12.94
C THR A 430 8.64 -37.87 -11.46
N ALA A 431 7.41 -37.61 -11.01
CA ALA A 431 7.11 -37.29 -9.61
C ALA A 431 7.50 -38.47 -8.70
N ALA A 432 8.59 -38.34 -7.96
CA ALA A 432 9.16 -39.44 -7.17
C ALA A 432 8.38 -39.79 -5.87
N HIS A 433 7.21 -39.18 -5.57
CA HIS A 433 6.65 -39.27 -4.21
C HIS A 433 5.15 -39.55 -4.06
N THR A 434 4.37 -39.83 -5.10
CA THR A 434 2.93 -40.17 -4.93
C THR A 434 2.61 -41.66 -4.90
N ALA A 435 3.57 -42.56 -5.17
CA ALA A 435 3.34 -44.00 -5.17
C ALA A 435 3.34 -44.64 -3.76
N ASN A 436 3.97 -44.02 -2.75
CA ASN A 436 4.08 -44.62 -1.42
C ASN A 436 2.88 -44.35 -0.48
N PHE A 437 1.98 -43.42 -0.83
CA PHE A 437 0.82 -43.11 0.02
C PHE A 437 -0.39 -44.03 -0.26
N LEU A 438 -0.49 -44.61 -1.45
CA LEU A 438 -1.64 -45.43 -1.87
C LEU A 438 -1.43 -46.94 -1.72
N LEU A 439 -0.19 -47.41 -1.51
CA LEU A 439 0.12 -48.84 -1.44
C LEU A 439 0.14 -49.43 -0.03
N ASN A 440 -0.04 -48.63 1.03
CA ASN A 440 -0.09 -49.11 2.42
C ASN A 440 -1.51 -49.31 2.98
N ALA A 441 -2.55 -49.26 2.14
CA ALA A 441 -3.95 -49.37 2.59
C ALA A 441 -4.52 -50.81 2.56
N SER A 442 -3.67 -51.84 2.42
CA SER A 442 -4.13 -53.24 2.46
C SER A 442 -3.09 -54.19 3.05
N GLY A 443 -3.22 -54.49 4.35
CA GLY A 443 -2.67 -55.71 4.95
C GLY A 443 -1.82 -55.54 6.21
N SER A 444 -2.38 -56.04 7.32
CA SER A 444 -1.75 -56.48 8.57
C SER A 444 -1.49 -55.45 9.70
N SER A 445 -1.96 -55.84 10.88
CA SER A 445 -1.82 -55.21 12.18
C SER A 445 -0.46 -55.50 12.80
N SER A 446 0.39 -54.49 12.92
CA SER A 446 1.41 -54.45 13.97
C SER A 446 1.79 -52.99 14.28
N THR A 447 1.78 -52.64 15.55
CA THR A 447 2.04 -51.31 16.10
C THR A 447 3.53 -51.01 16.11
N PRO A 448 4.02 -49.88 15.56
CA PRO A 448 5.39 -49.41 15.81
C PRO A 448 5.44 -48.50 17.05
N GLY A 449 6.44 -48.70 17.92
CA GLY A 449 6.68 -47.91 19.12
C GLY A 449 7.21 -46.48 18.84
N PRO A 450 7.07 -45.54 19.77
CA PRO A 450 7.41 -44.14 19.53
C PRO A 450 8.91 -43.89 19.74
N SER A 451 9.63 -43.54 18.68
CA SER A 451 10.91 -42.83 18.79
C SER A 451 10.67 -41.33 18.65
N ARG A 452 10.81 -40.60 19.75
CA ARG A 452 10.96 -39.14 19.76
C ARG A 452 12.44 -38.83 20.03
N THR A 453 13.16 -38.36 19.02
CA THR A 453 14.44 -37.67 19.21
C THR A 453 14.24 -36.19 18.90
N ALA A 454 14.15 -35.39 19.96
CA ALA A 454 14.30 -33.95 19.89
C ALA A 454 15.79 -33.63 19.75
N SER A 455 16.15 -32.85 18.74
CA SER A 455 17.51 -32.36 18.54
C SER A 455 17.72 -31.11 19.39
N PHE A 456 18.32 -31.28 20.57
CA PHE A 456 19.00 -30.22 21.30
C PHE A 456 20.49 -30.32 20.99
N SER A 457 21.07 -29.20 20.56
CA SER A 457 22.51 -29.05 20.35
C SER A 457 23.19 -28.79 21.69
N GLU A 458 24.09 -29.67 22.09
CA GLU A 458 25.17 -29.34 23.04
C GLU A 458 26.48 -29.97 22.57
N CYS A 459 27.50 -29.11 22.43
CA CYS A 459 28.88 -29.48 22.18
C CYS A 459 29.50 -30.08 23.44
N ARG A 460 30.26 -31.18 23.29
CA ARG A 460 31.16 -31.69 24.33
C ARG A 460 32.55 -31.05 24.20
N PRO A 461 33.20 -30.68 25.32
CA PRO A 461 34.63 -30.39 25.36
C PRO A 461 35.42 -31.48 26.12
N ASP A 462 36.64 -31.75 25.66
CA ASP A 462 37.81 -32.33 26.35
C ASP A 462 39.02 -31.90 25.47
N ASP A 463 40.21 -31.46 25.92
CA ASP A 463 40.84 -31.46 27.24
C ASP A 463 42.11 -30.55 27.24
N LEU A 464 42.68 -30.29 28.44
CA LEU A 464 44.04 -29.75 28.81
C LEU A 464 44.20 -28.29 29.35
N ALA A 465 43.82 -28.09 30.62
CA ALA A 465 44.59 -27.64 31.83
C ALA A 465 45.65 -26.48 31.82
N PRO A 466 46.05 -25.88 33.00
CA PRO A 466 45.29 -25.53 34.23
C PRO A 466 45.66 -24.18 34.93
N ALA A 467 44.86 -23.86 35.97
CA ALA A 467 45.19 -23.22 37.26
C ALA A 467 45.01 -21.69 37.49
N LYS A 468 44.03 -21.33 38.36
CA LYS A 468 44.25 -20.73 39.71
C LYS A 468 42.94 -20.59 40.53
N LYS A 469 43.07 -20.81 41.85
CA LYS A 469 42.09 -20.79 42.98
C LYS A 469 41.41 -19.39 43.14
N ALA A 470 40.32 -19.11 43.89
CA ALA A 470 39.77 -19.68 45.13
C ALA A 470 38.36 -19.11 45.51
N LYS A 471 37.65 -19.84 46.40
CA LYS A 471 36.63 -19.47 47.45
C LYS A 471 35.21 -19.04 47.02
N GLN A 472 34.16 -19.83 47.29
CA GLN A 472 33.40 -20.08 48.56
C GLN A 472 32.42 -18.96 48.97
N THR A 473 31.11 -19.22 48.95
CA THR A 473 30.30 -19.55 50.15
C THR A 473 28.83 -19.85 49.81
N VAL A 474 28.21 -20.63 50.69
CA VAL A 474 26.90 -21.31 50.64
C VAL A 474 25.94 -20.69 51.67
N ARG A 475 24.61 -20.75 51.41
CA ARG A 475 23.48 -21.10 52.33
C ARG A 475 22.16 -20.69 51.63
N SER A 476 21.17 -21.52 51.27
CA SER A 476 20.40 -22.63 51.90
C SER A 476 19.21 -22.19 52.77
N GLY A 477 18.00 -22.66 52.39
CA GLY A 477 16.80 -22.85 53.23
C GLY A 477 15.58 -22.02 52.79
N HIS A 478 14.58 -22.59 52.06
CA HIS A 478 13.38 -23.30 52.57
C HIS A 478 12.42 -22.41 53.39
N SER A 479 11.09 -22.43 53.33
CA SER A 479 10.04 -23.14 52.55
C SER A 479 8.67 -22.74 53.14
N GLY A 480 7.62 -22.61 52.32
CA GLY A 480 6.19 -22.81 52.67
C GLY A 480 5.50 -21.72 53.53
N THR A 481 4.18 -21.49 53.49
CA THR A 481 3.04 -21.87 52.63
C THR A 481 1.80 -21.16 53.23
N TRP A 482 0.93 -20.60 52.39
CA TRP A 482 -0.55 -20.50 52.47
C TRP A 482 -1.30 -20.21 53.79
N VAL A 483 -2.30 -19.30 53.74
CA VAL A 483 -3.76 -19.60 53.75
C VAL A 483 -4.61 -18.30 53.80
N LEU A 484 -5.76 -18.34 53.11
CA LEU A 484 -6.87 -17.38 53.01
C LEU A 484 -7.71 -17.21 54.29
N SER A 485 -8.41 -16.06 54.42
CA SER A 485 -9.88 -15.91 54.63
C SER A 485 -10.18 -14.45 55.04
N HIS A 486 -10.97 -13.67 54.27
CA HIS A 486 -12.43 -13.57 54.16
C HIS A 486 -13.16 -12.68 55.19
N SER A 487 -13.97 -11.79 54.61
CA SER A 487 -15.28 -11.25 55.07
C SER A 487 -15.36 -9.99 55.94
N GLY A 488 -16.31 -9.12 55.58
CA GLY A 488 -17.05 -8.28 56.55
C GLY A 488 -17.38 -6.84 56.14
N HIS A 489 -18.47 -6.64 55.39
CA HIS A 489 -19.18 -5.35 55.25
C HIS A 489 -19.67 -4.79 56.60
N PHE A 490 -19.80 -3.45 56.73
CA PHE A 490 -21.09 -2.78 56.99
C PHE A 490 -21.03 -1.24 56.88
N HIS A 491 -22.22 -0.68 56.73
CA HIS A 491 -22.64 0.59 56.17
C HIS A 491 -22.65 1.80 57.15
N SER A 492 -22.39 2.99 56.58
CA SER A 492 -23.26 4.19 56.60
C SER A 492 -23.11 5.32 57.65
N ARG A 493 -23.32 6.52 57.09
CA ARG A 493 -23.89 7.78 57.62
C ARG A 493 -22.98 8.85 58.23
N SER A 494 -22.82 9.92 57.43
CA SER A 494 -22.69 11.33 57.84
C SER A 494 -23.95 11.81 58.61
N PRO A 495 -23.86 12.90 59.42
CA PRO A 495 -24.01 14.26 58.86
C PRO A 495 -23.13 15.37 59.50
N PHE A 496 -23.01 16.48 58.76
CA PHE A 496 -22.56 17.85 59.09
C PHE A 496 -23.19 18.48 60.37
N PRO A 497 -22.91 19.75 60.80
CA PRO A 497 -21.87 20.76 60.44
C PRO A 497 -21.21 21.59 61.59
N LEU A 498 -20.11 22.31 61.25
CA LEU A 498 -19.65 23.68 61.68
C LEU A 498 -19.29 23.98 63.18
N PRO A 499 -18.60 25.10 63.50
CA PRO A 499 -17.34 25.65 62.94
C PRO A 499 -16.35 26.12 64.04
N HIS A 500 -15.09 26.40 63.67
CA HIS A 500 -14.28 27.52 64.16
C HIS A 500 -13.24 27.93 63.12
#